data_AF-A0A0S3UEE4-F1
#
_entry.id   AF-A0A0S3UEE4-F1
#
_cell.length_a   1.000
_cell.length_b   1.000
_cell.length_c   1.000
_cell.angle_alpha   90.00
_cell.angle_beta   90.00
_cell.angle_gamma   90.00
#
_symmetry.space_group_name_H-M   'P 1'
#
loop_
_entity.id
_entity.type
_entity.pdbx_description
1 polymer ?
#
loop_
_entity_poly.entity_id
_entity_poly.type
_entity_poly.pdbx_seq_one_letter_code
_entity_poly.pdbx_strand_id
1 'polypeptide(L)'
;MPYMLAQMNLLLNGVEYPDVERKNSLSNPINQIGVKDQVDIVLANPPFGGEEEAKIKDNFDPKMQTSETALLFLQLIMRLLKSQPKPGRAGIVVPNGTLFGDGVAAKIKEKLLTEYNLHTIVRLPNGVFAPYTSIPTNLLFFDASGATEEIWYYEVPLPEGRKSFSKTKPMQESDFDGCFAWWNDRTENEQAWKYHFGEAYRKAKSEAQPHWDAARKAEANANRNAKRMKELETEIQNINSSLLDFAPDQQQAQIKQRIQELKDEQKQVQAEERQQREIARQEQARGDSLYWYIYNLDQKNPNAQNDFEHLPPEQLVADIWSKEQRILEILGEIKDVLQARVPS
;
A
#
# COMPACT_ATOMS: atom_id res chain seq x y z
N MET A 1 -13.49 31.60 -10.08
CA MET A 1 -13.45 32.54 -8.92
C MET A 1 -12.41 32.17 -7.86
N PRO A 2 -12.23 30.90 -7.43
CA PRO A 2 -11.27 30.56 -6.36
C PRO A 2 -9.83 31.03 -6.60
N TYR A 3 -9.34 30.93 -7.84
CA TYR A 3 -8.02 31.42 -8.26
C TYR A 3 -7.77 32.91 -7.95
N MET A 4 -8.75 33.79 -8.22
CA MET A 4 -8.60 35.23 -7.96
C MET A 4 -8.67 35.51 -6.46
N LEU A 5 -9.55 34.81 -5.74
CA LEU A 5 -9.65 34.94 -4.28
C LEU A 5 -8.35 34.51 -3.58
N ALA A 6 -7.68 33.45 -4.07
CA ALA A 6 -6.40 33.01 -3.51
C ALA A 6 -5.30 34.08 -3.65
N GLN A 7 -5.15 34.67 -4.84
CA GLN A 7 -4.19 35.75 -5.06
C GLN A 7 -4.51 36.98 -4.19
N MET A 8 -5.78 37.40 -4.15
CA MET A 8 -6.20 38.52 -3.30
C MET A 8 -5.94 38.24 -1.83
N ASN A 9 -6.19 37.02 -1.35
CA ASN A 9 -5.93 36.64 0.03
C ASN A 9 -4.44 36.74 0.37
N LEU A 10 -3.56 36.29 -0.51
CA LEU A 10 -2.11 36.40 -0.32
C LEU A 10 -1.65 37.86 -0.30
N LEU A 11 -2.14 38.70 -1.22
CA LEU A 11 -1.86 40.15 -1.24
C LEU A 11 -2.32 40.82 0.06
N LEU A 12 -3.54 40.53 0.52
CA LEU A 12 -4.09 41.10 1.75
C LEU A 12 -3.33 40.67 3.01
N ASN A 13 -2.63 39.54 2.96
CA ASN A 13 -1.76 39.06 4.04
C ASN A 13 -0.28 39.44 3.84
N GLY A 14 0.02 40.39 2.93
CA GLY A 14 1.36 40.98 2.80
C GLY A 14 2.32 40.21 1.89
N VAL A 15 1.86 39.24 1.11
CA VAL A 15 2.68 38.61 0.06
C VAL A 15 2.68 39.54 -1.16
N GLU A 16 3.79 40.24 -1.40
CA GLU A 16 3.87 41.30 -2.42
C GLU A 16 3.69 40.80 -3.85
N TYR A 17 4.22 39.62 -4.17
CA TYR A 17 4.15 39.00 -5.50
C TYR A 17 3.68 37.54 -5.39
N PRO A 18 2.37 37.28 -5.21
CA PRO A 18 1.87 35.91 -5.16
C PRO A 18 2.02 35.23 -6.52
N ASP A 19 2.84 34.18 -6.58
CA ASP A 19 2.99 33.35 -7.77
C ASP A 19 1.97 32.20 -7.73
N VAL A 20 0.77 32.47 -8.25
CA VAL A 20 -0.31 31.49 -8.33
C VAL A 20 -0.63 31.25 -9.80
N GLU A 21 -0.56 30.00 -10.25
CA GLU A 21 -0.87 29.63 -11.62
C GLU A 21 -2.26 28.99 -11.74
N ARG A 22 -3.05 29.44 -12.72
CA ARG A 22 -4.34 28.82 -13.07
C ARG A 22 -4.17 27.70 -14.09
N LYS A 23 -3.80 26.51 -13.64
CA LYS A 23 -3.65 25.31 -14.48
C LYS A 23 -4.04 24.03 -13.73
N ASN A 24 -4.18 22.91 -14.44
CA ASN A 24 -4.19 21.59 -13.81
C ASN A 24 -2.74 21.26 -13.38
N SER A 25 -2.48 21.14 -12.08
CA SER A 25 -1.14 20.85 -11.55
C SER A 25 -0.57 19.50 -12.01
N LEU A 26 -1.42 18.56 -12.43
CA LEU A 26 -1.03 17.23 -12.91
C LEU A 26 -0.75 17.20 -14.43
N SER A 27 -0.91 18.33 -15.13
CA SER A 27 -0.76 18.40 -16.59
C SER A 27 0.68 18.36 -17.10
N ASN A 28 1.67 18.63 -16.23
CA ASN A 28 3.08 18.55 -16.59
C ASN A 28 3.62 17.13 -16.36
N PRO A 29 4.37 16.55 -17.32
CA PRO A 29 5.08 15.28 -17.10
C PRO A 29 6.00 15.31 -15.88
N ILE A 30 5.89 14.31 -15.00
CA ILE A 30 6.63 14.26 -13.73
C ILE A 30 8.15 14.21 -13.94
N ASN A 31 8.59 13.64 -15.06
CA ASN A 31 10.00 13.56 -15.46
C ASN A 31 10.59 14.90 -15.93
N GLN A 32 9.75 15.90 -16.25
CA GLN A 32 10.19 17.24 -16.63
C GLN A 32 10.37 18.17 -15.43
N ILE A 33 9.80 17.82 -14.27
CA ILE A 33 10.03 18.56 -13.02
C ILE A 33 11.48 18.35 -12.61
N GLY A 34 12.27 19.42 -12.68
CA GLY A 34 13.70 19.40 -12.35
C GLY A 34 14.00 20.10 -11.03
N VAL A 35 15.29 20.21 -10.70
CA VAL A 35 15.77 20.84 -9.46
C VAL A 35 15.27 22.28 -9.29
N LYS A 36 15.09 23.02 -10.38
CA LYS A 36 14.59 24.39 -10.38
C LYS A 36 13.12 24.51 -9.96
N ASP A 37 12.34 23.44 -10.13
CA ASP A 37 10.91 23.38 -9.86
C ASP A 37 10.64 22.86 -8.43
N GLN A 38 11.68 22.34 -7.77
CA GLN A 38 11.58 21.79 -6.43
C GLN A 38 11.56 22.89 -5.36
N VAL A 39 10.87 22.59 -4.26
CA VAL A 39 10.64 23.50 -3.13
C VAL A 39 11.03 22.86 -1.80
N ASP A 40 11.25 23.71 -0.80
CA ASP A 40 11.63 23.27 0.55
C ASP A 40 10.43 22.80 1.37
N ILE A 41 9.24 23.34 1.11
CA ILE A 41 8.02 23.04 1.86
C ILE A 41 6.84 22.90 0.90
N VAL A 42 6.09 21.81 1.04
CA VAL A 42 4.78 21.66 0.39
C VAL A 42 3.71 21.50 1.47
N LEU A 43 2.70 22.38 1.46
CA LEU A 43 1.48 22.22 2.25
C LEU A 43 0.32 22.07 1.27
N ALA A 44 -0.42 20.97 1.35
CA ALA A 44 -1.48 20.71 0.39
C ALA A 44 -2.69 20.01 1.02
N ASN A 45 -3.86 20.36 0.52
CA ASN A 45 -5.09 19.59 0.69
C ASN A 45 -5.60 19.17 -0.70
N PRO A 46 -4.99 18.14 -1.32
CA PRO A 46 -5.41 17.66 -2.64
C PRO A 46 -6.88 17.20 -2.66
N PRO A 47 -7.53 17.15 -3.83
CA PRO A 47 -8.86 16.56 -3.94
C PRO A 47 -8.89 15.11 -3.40
N PHE A 48 -9.86 14.81 -2.53
CA PHE A 48 -9.98 13.48 -1.90
C PHE A 48 -10.52 12.38 -2.82
N GLY A 49 -11.09 12.75 -3.96
CA GLY A 49 -11.64 11.83 -4.93
C GLY A 49 -11.68 12.48 -6.31
N GLY A 50 -12.25 11.76 -7.26
CA GLY A 50 -12.26 12.15 -8.67
C GLY A 50 -11.19 11.43 -9.47
N GLU A 51 -11.44 11.33 -10.76
CA GLU A 51 -10.58 10.65 -11.71
C GLU A 51 -10.01 11.64 -12.71
N GLU A 52 -8.71 11.51 -12.99
CA GLU A 52 -8.06 12.24 -14.08
C GLU A 52 -8.18 11.48 -15.41
N GLU A 53 -8.20 12.24 -16.50
CA GLU A 53 -8.27 11.72 -17.87
C GLU A 53 -7.02 10.92 -18.23
N ALA A 54 -7.15 9.97 -19.17
CA ALA A 54 -6.04 9.11 -19.60
C ALA A 54 -4.77 9.89 -19.99
N LYS A 55 -4.92 11.04 -20.68
CA LYS A 55 -3.80 11.91 -21.07
C LYS A 55 -3.00 12.47 -19.90
N ILE A 56 -3.65 12.67 -18.75
CA ILE A 56 -2.99 13.13 -17.52
C ILE A 56 -2.21 11.98 -16.89
N LYS A 57 -2.72 10.74 -16.98
CA LYS A 57 -2.02 9.54 -16.47
C LYS A 57 -0.69 9.30 -17.20
N ASP A 58 -0.62 9.64 -18.48
CA ASP A 58 0.60 9.53 -19.30
C ASP A 58 1.77 10.40 -18.80
N ASN A 59 1.51 11.37 -17.92
CA ASN A 59 2.53 12.19 -17.28
C ASN A 59 3.30 11.47 -16.16
N PHE A 60 2.88 10.27 -15.76
CA PHE A 60 3.43 9.51 -14.64
C PHE A 60 4.14 8.24 -15.10
N ASP A 61 4.94 7.65 -14.21
CA ASP A 61 5.64 6.38 -14.48
C ASP A 61 4.63 5.28 -14.87
N PRO A 62 4.83 4.54 -15.97
CA PRO A 62 3.93 3.48 -16.42
C PRO A 62 3.56 2.43 -15.35
N LYS A 63 4.43 2.22 -14.34
CA LYS A 63 4.17 1.28 -13.24
C LYS A 63 3.29 1.87 -12.13
N MET A 64 3.12 3.20 -12.11
CA MET A 64 2.41 3.97 -11.07
C MET A 64 1.27 4.85 -11.63
N GLN A 65 0.79 4.56 -12.85
CA GLN A 65 -0.36 5.26 -13.43
C GLN A 65 -1.67 4.83 -12.76
N THR A 66 -2.45 5.81 -12.30
CA THR A 66 -3.79 5.63 -11.72
C THR A 66 -4.71 6.76 -12.18
N SER A 67 -6.03 6.57 -12.18
CA SER A 67 -6.98 7.69 -12.31
C SER A 67 -7.11 8.50 -11.04
N GLU A 68 -6.78 7.92 -9.88
CA GLU A 68 -7.10 8.51 -8.58
C GLU A 68 -6.32 9.81 -8.35
N THR A 69 -7.05 10.92 -8.35
CA THR A 69 -6.48 12.27 -8.25
C THR A 69 -5.59 12.42 -7.01
N ALA A 70 -6.02 11.91 -5.86
CA ALA A 70 -5.26 11.97 -4.60
C ALA A 70 -3.87 11.31 -4.70
N LEU A 71 -3.78 10.15 -5.37
CA LEU A 71 -2.52 9.42 -5.55
C LEU A 71 -1.61 10.10 -6.59
N LEU A 72 -2.18 10.71 -7.63
CA LEU A 72 -1.41 11.50 -8.59
C LEU A 72 -0.80 12.76 -7.94
N PHE A 73 -1.56 13.43 -7.07
CA PHE A 73 -1.02 14.55 -6.28
C PHE A 73 0.06 14.11 -5.30
N LEU A 74 -0.07 12.94 -4.65
CA LEU A 74 1.00 12.41 -3.81
C LEU A 74 2.31 12.25 -4.60
N GLN A 75 2.25 11.67 -5.80
CA GLN A 75 3.41 11.53 -6.68
C GLN A 75 4.01 12.89 -7.08
N LEU A 76 3.15 13.86 -7.46
CA LEU A 76 3.59 15.22 -7.77
C LEU A 76 4.33 15.87 -6.58
N ILE A 77 3.75 15.78 -5.39
CA ILE A 77 4.31 16.38 -4.17
C ILE A 77 5.66 15.76 -3.83
N MET A 78 5.78 14.42 -3.89
CA MET A 78 7.06 13.74 -3.74
C MET A 78 8.11 14.31 -4.70
N ARG A 79 7.76 14.47 -5.98
CA ARG A 79 8.69 14.99 -7.00
C ARG A 79 9.12 16.45 -6.76
N LEU A 80 8.23 17.27 -6.17
CA LEU A 80 8.49 18.68 -5.88
C LEU A 80 9.41 18.90 -4.68
N LEU A 81 9.67 17.90 -3.83
CA LEU A 81 10.55 18.10 -2.68
C LEU A 81 12.02 18.13 -3.10
N LYS A 82 12.75 19.16 -2.63
CA LYS A 82 14.21 19.21 -2.76
C LYS A 82 14.84 18.10 -1.93
N SER A 83 15.86 17.42 -2.45
CA SER A 83 16.63 16.44 -1.68
C SER A 83 17.85 17.03 -0.97
N GLN A 84 18.41 18.13 -1.50
CA GLN A 84 19.67 18.74 -1.06
C GLN A 84 19.61 20.28 -1.21
N PRO A 85 20.41 21.05 -0.45
CA PRO A 85 21.30 20.61 0.64
C PRO A 85 20.54 20.26 1.93
N LYS A 86 19.31 20.76 2.06
CA LYS A 86 18.38 20.39 3.14
C LYS A 86 17.19 19.65 2.50
N PRO A 87 16.81 18.49 3.03
CA PRO A 87 15.61 17.81 2.59
C PRO A 87 14.37 18.70 2.74
N GLY A 88 13.63 18.86 1.65
CA GLY A 88 12.32 19.46 1.64
C GLY A 88 11.32 18.54 2.33
N ARG A 89 10.25 19.14 2.87
CA ARG A 89 9.22 18.45 3.65
C ARG A 89 7.82 18.77 3.18
N ALA A 90 6.90 17.83 3.34
CA ALA A 90 5.50 17.98 2.99
C ALA A 90 4.60 17.72 4.21
N GLY A 91 3.52 18.50 4.30
CA GLY A 91 2.36 18.23 5.16
C GLY A 91 1.11 18.21 4.30
N ILE A 92 0.49 17.04 4.14
CA ILE A 92 -0.61 16.87 3.19
C ILE A 92 -1.82 16.21 3.82
N VAL A 93 -3.02 16.61 3.41
CA VAL A 93 -4.26 15.93 3.79
C VAL A 93 -4.58 14.84 2.77
N VAL A 94 -4.88 13.63 3.24
CA VAL A 94 -5.28 12.51 2.39
C VAL A 94 -6.52 11.80 2.95
N PRO A 95 -7.39 11.23 2.10
CA PRO A 95 -8.46 10.36 2.56
C PRO A 95 -7.88 9.02 3.09
N ASN A 96 -8.66 8.29 3.89
CA ASN A 96 -8.27 6.93 4.32
C ASN A 96 -7.90 6.00 3.15
N GLY A 97 -8.55 6.16 1.98
CA GLY A 97 -8.25 5.34 0.79
C GLY A 97 -6.78 5.36 0.37
N THR A 98 -6.09 6.49 0.57
CA THR A 98 -4.66 6.60 0.29
C THR A 98 -3.82 5.70 1.20
N LEU A 99 -4.28 5.41 2.42
CA LEU A 99 -3.57 4.57 3.37
C LEU A 99 -3.70 3.08 3.05
N PHE A 100 -4.91 2.59 2.75
CA PHE A 100 -5.18 1.16 2.55
C PHE A 100 -5.18 0.69 1.09
N GLY A 101 -5.13 1.61 0.11
CA GLY A 101 -5.18 1.25 -1.32
C GLY A 101 -4.10 0.25 -1.72
N ASP A 102 -4.46 -0.69 -2.60
CA ASP A 102 -3.60 -1.78 -3.09
C ASP A 102 -3.09 -1.52 -4.52
N GLY A 103 -2.49 -2.53 -5.15
CA GLY A 103 -2.06 -2.47 -6.54
C GLY A 103 -1.13 -1.27 -6.86
N VAL A 104 -1.61 -0.33 -7.68
CA VAL A 104 -0.85 0.89 -8.02
C VAL A 104 -0.64 1.80 -6.80
N ALA A 105 -1.62 1.91 -5.91
CA ALA A 105 -1.49 2.70 -4.69
C ALA A 105 -0.41 2.12 -3.77
N ALA A 106 -0.32 0.79 -3.68
CA ALA A 106 0.75 0.11 -2.96
C ALA A 106 2.14 0.41 -3.54
N LYS A 107 2.29 0.47 -4.88
CA LYS A 107 3.55 0.86 -5.54
C LYS A 107 3.94 2.31 -5.28
N ILE A 108 2.97 3.23 -5.26
CA ILE A 108 3.21 4.63 -4.94
C ILE A 108 3.67 4.76 -3.47
N LYS A 109 3.01 4.04 -2.55
CA LYS A 109 3.44 3.96 -1.14
C LYS A 109 4.79 3.28 -0.99
N GLU A 110 5.11 2.28 -1.80
CA GLU A 110 6.44 1.68 -1.82
C GLU A 110 7.50 2.72 -2.15
N LYS A 111 7.30 3.50 -3.22
CA LYS A 111 8.20 4.60 -3.55
C LYS A 111 8.28 5.64 -2.42
N LEU A 112 7.15 6.02 -1.83
CA LEU A 112 7.11 6.95 -0.69
C LEU A 112 7.96 6.43 0.47
N LEU A 113 7.76 5.20 0.90
CA LEU A 113 8.42 4.65 2.09
C LEU A 113 9.89 4.27 1.84
N THR A 114 10.27 3.93 0.61
CA THR A 114 11.65 3.53 0.28
C THR A 114 12.54 4.69 -0.13
N GLU A 115 11.98 5.83 -0.56
CA GLU A 115 12.75 7.00 -1.00
C GLU A 115 12.56 8.24 -0.11
N TYR A 116 11.47 8.30 0.66
CA TYR A 116 11.13 9.42 1.54
C TYR A 116 10.87 8.94 2.97
N ASN A 117 11.04 9.85 3.92
CA ASN A 117 10.89 9.58 5.33
C ASN A 117 9.49 10.04 5.75
N LEU A 118 8.51 9.14 5.67
CA LEU A 118 7.17 9.32 6.21
C LEU A 118 7.24 9.14 7.73
N HIS A 119 7.65 10.20 8.42
CA HIS A 119 7.92 10.13 9.84
C HIS A 119 6.66 10.19 10.70
N THR A 120 5.53 10.72 10.18
CA THR A 120 4.30 10.88 10.99
C THR A 120 3.02 10.84 10.17
N ILE A 121 2.02 10.11 10.67
CA ILE A 121 0.64 10.12 10.21
C ILE A 121 -0.27 10.58 11.36
N VAL A 122 -0.96 11.69 11.19
CA VAL A 122 -1.99 12.13 12.15
C VAL A 122 -3.36 11.72 11.62
N ARG A 123 -4.06 10.86 12.35
CA ARG A 123 -5.42 10.40 12.01
C ARG A 123 -6.44 11.38 12.56
N LEU A 124 -7.33 11.86 11.69
CA LEU A 124 -8.36 12.83 12.07
C LEU A 124 -9.72 12.13 12.25
N PRO A 125 -10.51 12.54 13.25
CA PRO A 125 -11.87 12.03 13.44
C PRO A 125 -12.80 12.31 12.26
N ASN A 126 -13.94 11.63 12.27
CA ASN A 126 -14.99 11.85 11.30
C ASN A 126 -15.57 13.27 11.38
N GLY A 127 -15.93 13.82 10.21
CA GLY A 127 -16.66 15.08 10.10
C GLY A 127 -15.82 16.35 10.16
N VAL A 128 -14.48 16.24 10.16
CA VAL A 128 -13.57 17.42 10.10
C VAL A 128 -13.87 18.29 8.88
N PHE A 129 -14.22 17.68 7.74
CA PHE A 129 -14.56 18.38 6.50
C PHE A 129 -16.08 18.54 6.28
N ALA A 130 -16.90 18.41 7.33
CA ALA A 130 -18.34 18.62 7.22
C ALA A 130 -18.68 20.08 6.87
N PRO A 131 -19.69 20.33 6.01
CA PRO A 131 -20.64 19.38 5.43
C PRO A 131 -20.20 18.82 4.06
N TYR A 132 -18.97 19.11 3.60
CA TYR A 132 -18.53 18.75 2.26
C TYR A 132 -18.26 17.26 2.10
N THR A 133 -17.75 16.62 3.15
CA THR A 133 -17.56 15.17 3.18
C THR A 133 -17.54 14.64 4.61
N SER A 134 -17.99 13.40 4.79
CA SER A 134 -17.87 12.62 6.02
C SER A 134 -16.69 11.65 6.00
N ILE A 135 -15.92 11.62 4.91
CA ILE A 135 -14.78 10.70 4.74
C ILE A 135 -13.74 10.99 5.84
N PRO A 136 -13.30 9.97 6.60
CA PRO A 136 -12.18 10.12 7.51
C PRO A 136 -10.89 10.44 6.74
N THR A 137 -10.11 11.36 7.29
CA THR A 137 -8.93 11.95 6.65
C THR A 137 -7.72 11.85 7.57
N ASN A 138 -6.54 11.96 6.97
CA ASN A 138 -5.28 11.84 7.67
C ASN A 138 -4.35 12.94 7.18
N LEU A 139 -3.43 13.37 8.04
CA LEU A 139 -2.32 14.24 7.69
C LEU A 139 -1.07 13.36 7.54
N LEU A 140 -0.43 13.41 6.37
CA LEU A 140 0.88 12.80 6.16
C LEU A 140 1.94 13.87 6.28
N PHE A 141 2.96 13.58 7.10
CA PHE A 141 4.16 14.39 7.20
C PHE A 141 5.37 13.56 6.79
N PHE A 142 6.00 13.97 5.70
CA PHE A 142 7.17 13.29 5.16
C PHE A 142 8.20 14.27 4.60
N ASP A 143 9.44 13.83 4.50
CA ASP A 143 10.53 14.61 3.94
C ASP A 143 11.42 13.78 3.01
N ALA A 144 12.27 14.46 2.24
CA ALA A 144 13.17 13.83 1.27
C ALA A 144 14.52 13.39 1.89
N SER A 145 14.60 13.10 3.19
CA SER A 145 15.86 12.75 3.87
C SER A 145 16.35 11.32 3.58
N GLY A 146 15.47 10.43 3.10
CA GLY A 146 15.81 9.05 2.77
C GLY A 146 14.65 8.10 3.09
N ALA A 147 14.91 6.80 3.11
CA ALA A 147 13.89 5.79 3.38
C ALA A 147 13.29 5.90 4.79
N THR A 148 12.01 5.53 4.92
CA THR A 148 11.30 5.44 6.19
C THR A 148 11.78 4.22 6.98
N GLU A 149 12.12 4.41 8.27
CA GLU A 149 12.39 3.29 9.19
C GLU A 149 11.25 3.13 10.21
N GLU A 150 10.75 4.23 10.76
CA GLU A 150 9.66 4.25 11.73
C GLU A 150 8.62 5.31 11.33
N ILE A 151 7.35 4.96 11.50
CA ILE A 151 6.22 5.87 11.32
C ILE A 151 5.54 6.06 12.67
N TRP A 152 5.46 7.30 13.13
CA TRP A 152 4.59 7.63 14.25
C TRP A 152 3.16 7.82 13.78
N TYR A 153 2.22 7.20 14.48
CA TYR A 153 0.82 7.52 14.34
C TYR A 153 0.38 8.34 15.55
N TYR A 154 -0.49 9.32 15.30
CA TYR A 154 -1.19 10.05 16.36
C TYR A 154 -2.67 10.15 15.97
N GLU A 155 -3.57 9.62 16.79
CA GLU A 155 -5.01 9.73 16.61
C GLU A 155 -5.54 10.90 17.43
N VAL A 156 -6.08 11.91 16.75
CA VAL A 156 -6.66 13.07 17.44
C VAL A 156 -7.96 12.64 18.13
N PRO A 157 -8.09 12.78 19.46
CA PRO A 157 -9.29 12.37 20.16
C PRO A 157 -10.46 13.31 19.83
N LEU A 158 -11.68 12.78 19.89
CA LEU A 158 -12.89 13.61 19.86
C LEU A 158 -13.07 14.32 21.21
N PRO A 159 -13.59 15.56 21.22
CA PRO A 159 -14.03 16.19 22.46
C PRO A 159 -15.07 15.33 23.18
N GLU A 160 -15.06 15.36 24.51
CA GLU A 160 -15.93 14.54 25.36
C GLU A 160 -17.41 14.65 24.94
N GLY A 161 -18.08 13.50 24.84
CA GLY A 161 -19.48 13.40 24.45
C GLY A 161 -19.77 13.62 22.96
N ARG A 162 -18.74 13.77 22.09
CA ARG A 162 -18.92 13.86 20.64
C ARG A 162 -18.58 12.54 19.94
N LYS A 163 -19.37 12.21 18.91
CA LYS A 163 -19.11 11.07 18.00
C LYS A 163 -18.48 11.49 16.67
N SER A 164 -18.57 12.78 16.32
CA SER A 164 -18.00 13.38 15.11
C SER A 164 -17.99 14.90 15.20
N PHE A 165 -17.19 15.54 14.34
CA PHE A 165 -17.30 16.96 14.06
C PHE A 165 -18.44 17.24 13.08
N SER A 166 -18.93 18.49 13.05
CA SER A 166 -20.01 18.90 12.16
C SER A 166 -19.86 20.36 11.74
N LYS A 167 -20.68 20.80 10.76
CA LYS A 167 -20.71 22.21 10.35
C LYS A 167 -20.96 23.18 11.51
N THR A 168 -21.80 22.80 12.48
CA THR A 168 -22.15 23.66 13.62
C THR A 168 -21.20 23.49 14.80
N LYS A 169 -20.43 22.39 14.84
CA LYS A 169 -19.42 22.10 15.85
C LYS A 169 -18.12 21.63 15.15
N PRO A 170 -17.42 22.54 14.45
CA PRO A 170 -16.23 22.18 13.69
C PRO A 170 -15.04 21.90 14.62
N MET A 171 -14.03 21.23 14.08
CA MET A 171 -12.73 21.06 14.72
C MET A 171 -12.10 22.42 15.03
N GLN A 172 -11.47 22.53 16.20
CA GLN A 172 -10.78 23.71 16.68
C GLN A 172 -9.27 23.43 16.76
N GLU A 173 -8.46 24.48 16.80
CA GLU A 173 -7.01 24.36 16.98
C GLU A 173 -6.66 23.65 18.30
N SER A 174 -7.41 23.93 19.37
CA SER A 174 -7.22 23.29 20.69
C SER A 174 -7.41 21.77 20.68
N ASP A 175 -8.11 21.22 19.68
CA ASP A 175 -8.24 19.77 19.53
C ASP A 175 -6.87 19.12 19.19
N PHE A 176 -5.89 19.91 18.74
CA PHE A 176 -4.51 19.48 18.48
C PHE A 176 -3.55 19.71 19.66
N ASP A 177 -3.97 20.32 20.78
CA ASP A 177 -3.06 20.70 21.87
C ASP A 177 -2.24 19.51 22.39
N GLY A 178 -2.87 18.34 22.55
CA GLY A 178 -2.18 17.11 22.92
C GLY A 178 -1.15 16.66 21.87
N CYS A 179 -1.48 16.80 20.58
CA CYS A 179 -0.58 16.46 19.48
C CYS A 179 0.61 17.42 19.43
N PHE A 180 0.37 18.73 19.63
CA PHE A 180 1.43 19.74 19.66
C PHE A 180 2.38 19.54 20.84
N ALA A 181 1.84 19.24 22.02
CA ALA A 181 2.66 18.94 23.20
C ALA A 181 3.52 17.69 22.98
N TRP A 182 2.97 16.66 22.35
CA TRP A 182 3.66 15.41 22.05
C TRP A 182 4.69 15.51 20.91
N TRP A 183 4.53 16.43 19.96
CA TRP A 183 5.25 16.42 18.68
C TRP A 183 6.78 16.39 18.79
N ASN A 184 7.34 17.11 19.76
CA ASN A 184 8.78 17.26 19.99
C ASN A 184 9.32 16.33 21.09
N ASP A 185 8.45 15.64 21.83
CA ASP A 185 8.80 14.69 22.90
C ASP A 185 7.95 13.43 22.75
N ARG A 186 8.23 12.69 21.68
CA ARG A 186 7.36 11.60 21.22
C ARG A 186 7.52 10.36 22.07
N THR A 187 6.47 10.01 22.79
CA THR A 187 6.31 8.74 23.50
C THR A 187 5.04 8.04 23.06
N GLU A 188 4.99 6.71 23.17
CA GLU A 188 3.73 5.98 23.00
C GLU A 188 2.78 6.29 24.16
N ASN A 189 1.49 6.40 23.85
CA ASN A 189 0.42 6.67 24.80
C ASN A 189 -0.94 6.22 24.20
N GLU A 190 -2.05 6.59 24.83
CA GLU A 190 -3.40 6.21 24.36
C GLU A 190 -3.73 6.70 22.94
N GLN A 191 -3.11 7.78 22.48
CA GLN A 191 -3.35 8.39 21.16
C GLN A 191 -2.22 8.12 20.16
N ALA A 192 -1.02 7.76 20.62
CA ALA A 192 0.18 7.65 19.80
C ALA A 192 0.86 6.29 19.90
N TRP A 193 1.21 5.72 18.75
CA TRP A 193 1.94 4.44 18.65
C TRP A 193 2.90 4.45 17.46
N LYS A 194 3.85 3.51 17.46
CA LYS A 194 4.80 3.34 16.35
C LYS A 194 4.43 2.21 15.42
N TYR A 195 4.76 2.39 14.15
CA TYR A 195 4.90 1.31 13.18
C TYR A 195 6.36 1.23 12.70
N HIS A 196 7.04 0.14 13.04
CA HIS A 196 8.43 -0.12 12.66
C HIS A 196 8.53 -0.65 11.23
N PHE A 197 8.26 0.23 10.25
CA PHE A 197 8.23 -0.14 8.83
C PHE A 197 9.55 -0.76 8.34
N GLY A 198 10.71 -0.26 8.78
CA GLY A 198 12.01 -0.79 8.35
C GLY A 198 12.22 -2.26 8.75
N GLU A 199 11.75 -2.66 9.94
CA GLU A 199 11.77 -4.05 10.39
C GLU A 199 10.76 -4.91 9.61
N ALA A 200 9.53 -4.41 9.45
CA ALA A 200 8.50 -5.07 8.65
C ALA A 200 8.96 -5.30 7.20
N TYR A 201 9.63 -4.31 6.60
CA TYR A 201 10.22 -4.39 5.26
C TYR A 201 11.29 -5.47 5.16
N ARG A 202 12.28 -5.45 6.07
CA ARG A 202 13.36 -6.45 6.10
C ARG A 202 12.79 -7.87 6.24
N LYS A 203 11.82 -8.04 7.15
CA LYS A 203 11.14 -9.33 7.38
C LYS A 203 10.36 -9.79 6.15
N ALA A 204 9.45 -8.97 5.64
CA ALA A 204 8.60 -9.31 4.50
C ALA A 204 9.43 -9.65 3.26
N LYS A 205 10.51 -8.91 3.00
CA LYS A 205 11.43 -9.19 1.91
C LYS A 205 12.16 -10.53 2.10
N SER A 206 12.63 -10.83 3.31
CA SER A 206 13.29 -12.10 3.62
C SER A 206 12.35 -13.30 3.48
N GLU A 207 11.08 -13.13 3.84
CA GLU A 207 10.06 -14.19 3.75
C GLU A 207 9.53 -14.36 2.31
N ALA A 208 9.44 -13.27 1.53
CA ALA A 208 9.01 -13.31 0.13
C ALA A 208 10.10 -13.83 -0.83
N GLN A 209 11.38 -13.63 -0.52
CA GLN A 209 12.49 -13.96 -1.43
C GLN A 209 12.51 -15.43 -1.88
N PRO A 210 12.36 -16.44 -0.98
CA PRO A 210 12.32 -17.85 -1.38
C PRO A 210 11.17 -18.18 -2.34
N HIS A 211 10.02 -17.55 -2.14
CA HIS A 211 8.84 -17.72 -2.99
C HIS A 211 9.08 -17.13 -4.39
N TRP A 212 9.63 -15.92 -4.48
CA TRP A 212 10.00 -15.34 -5.78
C TRP A 212 11.11 -16.13 -6.48
N ASP A 213 12.08 -16.69 -5.74
CA ASP A 213 13.11 -17.56 -6.31
C ASP A 213 12.51 -18.86 -6.87
N ALA A 214 11.60 -19.49 -6.13
CA ALA A 214 10.87 -20.66 -6.59
C ALA A 214 10.02 -20.34 -7.83
N ALA A 215 9.34 -19.19 -7.84
CA ALA A 215 8.55 -18.74 -8.97
C ALA A 215 9.41 -18.53 -10.23
N ARG A 216 10.55 -17.85 -10.10
CA ARG A 216 11.49 -17.65 -11.22
C ARG A 216 12.04 -18.97 -11.75
N LYS A 217 12.38 -19.91 -10.87
CA LYS A 217 12.85 -21.25 -11.25
C LYS A 217 11.77 -22.02 -12.01
N ALA A 218 10.54 -22.00 -11.52
CA ALA A 218 9.40 -22.67 -12.16
C ALA A 218 9.08 -22.04 -13.52
N GLU A 219 9.09 -20.71 -13.64
CA GLU A 219 8.90 -20.01 -14.92
C GLU A 219 10.01 -20.34 -15.92
N ALA A 220 11.27 -20.44 -15.47
CA ALA A 220 12.38 -20.88 -16.32
C ALA A 220 12.21 -22.34 -16.81
N ASN A 221 11.67 -23.23 -15.97
CA ASN A 221 11.33 -24.60 -16.37
C ASN A 221 10.19 -24.61 -17.40
N ALA A 222 9.11 -23.85 -17.15
CA ALA A 222 7.99 -23.71 -18.08
C ALA A 222 8.46 -23.22 -19.46
N ASN A 223 9.34 -22.22 -19.50
CA ASN A 223 9.89 -21.69 -20.74
C ASN A 223 10.81 -22.70 -21.47
N ARG A 224 11.56 -23.54 -20.74
CA ARG A 224 12.31 -24.66 -21.34
C ARG A 224 11.38 -25.71 -21.94
N ASN A 225 10.32 -26.09 -21.23
CA ASN A 225 9.34 -27.04 -21.72
C ASN A 225 8.59 -26.49 -22.95
N ALA A 226 8.24 -25.21 -22.93
CA ALA A 226 7.64 -24.53 -24.09
C ALA A 226 8.57 -24.50 -25.32
N LYS A 227 9.89 -24.41 -25.11
CA LYS A 227 10.86 -24.55 -26.19
C LYS A 227 10.93 -25.99 -26.72
N ARG A 228 11.01 -27.00 -25.84
CA ARG A 228 11.01 -28.42 -26.22
C ARG A 228 9.74 -28.81 -26.98
N MET A 229 8.59 -28.26 -26.58
CA MET A 229 7.32 -28.40 -27.30
C MET A 229 7.41 -27.98 -28.77
N LYS A 230 8.04 -26.83 -29.05
CA LYS A 230 8.24 -26.33 -30.42
C LYS A 230 9.22 -27.18 -31.22
N GLU A 231 10.27 -27.69 -30.56
CA GLU A 231 11.23 -28.61 -31.18
C GLU A 231 10.55 -29.92 -31.58
N LEU A 232 9.78 -30.52 -30.67
CA LEU A 232 8.98 -31.73 -30.93
C LEU A 232 7.97 -31.52 -32.05
N GLU A 233 7.29 -30.37 -32.09
CA GLU A 233 6.37 -30.02 -33.18
C GLU A 233 7.08 -29.98 -34.53
N THR A 234 8.27 -29.38 -34.58
CA THR A 234 9.10 -29.32 -35.78
C THR A 234 9.60 -30.72 -36.20
N GLU A 235 10.03 -31.55 -35.24
CA GLU A 235 10.42 -32.94 -35.49
C GLU A 235 9.26 -33.75 -36.09
N ILE A 236 8.05 -33.63 -35.52
CA ILE A 236 6.85 -34.30 -36.03
C ILE A 236 6.51 -33.83 -37.44
N GLN A 237 6.57 -32.52 -37.71
CA GLN A 237 6.31 -31.95 -39.05
C GLN A 237 7.33 -32.45 -40.09
N ASN A 238 8.62 -32.46 -39.74
CA ASN A 238 9.67 -32.94 -40.63
C ASN A 238 9.50 -34.43 -40.97
N ILE A 239 9.20 -35.26 -39.98
CA ILE A 239 8.95 -36.69 -40.19
C ILE A 239 7.69 -36.89 -41.07
N ASN A 240 6.62 -36.13 -40.82
CA ASN A 240 5.41 -36.19 -41.65
C ASN A 240 5.67 -35.78 -43.10
N SER A 241 6.50 -34.77 -43.35
CA SER A 241 6.86 -34.34 -44.71
C SER A 241 7.79 -35.31 -45.44
N SER A 242 8.54 -36.14 -44.70
CA SER A 242 9.48 -37.13 -45.23
C SER A 242 8.81 -38.47 -45.56
N LEU A 243 7.54 -38.65 -45.20
CA LEU A 243 6.71 -39.77 -45.67
C LEU A 243 6.45 -39.60 -47.18
N LEU A 244 7.31 -40.21 -48.00
CA LEU A 244 7.03 -40.45 -49.42
C LEU A 244 6.00 -41.59 -49.53
N ASP A 245 4.98 -41.42 -50.37
CA ASP A 245 3.91 -42.40 -50.62
C ASP A 245 4.38 -43.80 -51.09
N PHE A 246 5.70 -43.98 -51.29
CA PHE A 246 6.34 -45.17 -51.85
C PHE A 246 7.23 -45.95 -50.86
N ALA A 247 7.23 -45.61 -49.57
CA ALA A 247 8.00 -46.36 -48.56
C ALA A 247 7.36 -47.75 -48.29
N PRO A 248 8.16 -48.83 -48.11
CA PRO A 248 7.65 -50.17 -47.75
C PRO A 248 6.79 -50.16 -46.48
N ASP A 249 5.75 -51.00 -46.41
CA ASP A 249 4.78 -51.07 -45.29
C ASP A 249 5.44 -51.13 -43.90
N GLN A 250 6.53 -51.87 -43.79
CA GLN A 250 7.28 -52.04 -42.54
C GLN A 250 7.95 -50.73 -42.09
N GLN A 251 8.41 -49.91 -43.03
CA GLN A 251 9.03 -48.61 -42.78
C GLN A 251 7.97 -47.55 -42.42
N GLN A 252 6.80 -47.61 -43.07
CA GLN A 252 5.66 -46.76 -42.70
C GLN A 252 5.16 -47.04 -41.28
N ALA A 253 5.12 -48.31 -40.85
CA ALA A 253 4.72 -48.68 -39.49
C ALA A 253 5.69 -48.11 -38.43
N GLN A 254 7.01 -48.20 -38.66
CA GLN A 254 8.03 -47.65 -37.76
C GLN A 254 7.93 -46.12 -37.65
N ILE A 255 7.71 -45.42 -38.76
CA ILE A 255 7.54 -43.96 -38.77
C ILE A 255 6.29 -43.54 -37.99
N LYS A 256 5.17 -44.23 -38.18
CA LYS A 256 3.93 -43.97 -37.42
C LYS A 256 4.13 -44.20 -35.92
N GLN A 257 4.84 -45.26 -35.53
CA GLN A 257 5.17 -45.51 -34.13
C GLN A 257 6.02 -44.37 -33.56
N ARG A 258 7.06 -43.93 -34.28
CA ARG A 258 7.92 -42.82 -33.83
C ARG A 258 7.15 -41.50 -33.68
N ILE A 259 6.24 -41.19 -34.61
CA ILE A 259 5.36 -40.02 -34.49
C ILE A 259 4.48 -40.13 -33.25
N GLN A 260 3.97 -41.32 -32.95
CA GLN A 260 3.13 -41.55 -31.77
C GLN A 260 3.93 -41.33 -30.48
N GLU A 261 5.16 -41.85 -30.39
CA GLU A 261 6.07 -41.61 -29.27
C GLU A 261 6.35 -40.10 -29.06
N LEU A 262 6.66 -39.37 -30.14
CA LEU A 262 6.90 -37.93 -30.07
C LEU A 262 5.65 -37.16 -29.65
N LYS A 263 4.45 -37.59 -30.08
CA LYS A 263 3.18 -37.00 -29.63
C LYS A 263 2.91 -37.26 -28.15
N ASP A 264 3.27 -38.44 -27.65
CA ASP A 264 3.11 -38.78 -26.23
C ASP A 264 4.12 -38.01 -25.37
N GLU A 265 5.37 -37.86 -25.82
CA GLU A 265 6.36 -36.96 -25.23
C GLU A 265 5.85 -35.50 -25.23
N GLN A 266 5.29 -35.04 -26.34
CA GLN A 266 4.72 -33.68 -26.45
C GLN A 266 3.60 -33.46 -25.41
N LYS A 267 2.69 -34.42 -25.24
CA LYS A 267 1.65 -34.33 -24.19
C LYS A 267 2.24 -34.28 -22.79
N GLN A 268 3.27 -35.07 -22.51
CA GLN A 268 3.94 -35.08 -21.22
C GLN A 268 4.60 -33.72 -20.95
N VAL A 269 5.42 -33.23 -21.88
CA VAL A 269 6.10 -31.93 -21.76
C VAL A 269 5.08 -30.79 -21.63
N GLN A 270 3.94 -30.87 -22.32
CA GLN A 270 2.85 -29.90 -22.17
C GLN A 270 2.24 -29.93 -20.78
N ALA A 271 2.02 -31.11 -20.20
CA ALA A 271 1.50 -31.24 -18.84
C ALA A 271 2.48 -30.68 -17.80
N GLU A 272 3.77 -30.99 -17.95
CA GLU A 272 4.84 -30.46 -17.10
C GLU A 272 4.95 -28.93 -17.22
N GLU A 273 4.87 -28.38 -18.44
CA GLU A 273 4.88 -26.93 -18.67
C GLU A 273 3.75 -26.22 -17.93
N ARG A 274 2.51 -26.73 -18.04
CA ARG A 274 1.35 -26.18 -17.33
C ARG A 274 1.53 -26.25 -15.81
N GLN A 275 2.04 -27.37 -15.31
CA GLN A 275 2.32 -27.53 -13.88
C GLN A 275 3.36 -26.52 -13.39
N GLN A 276 4.44 -26.31 -14.16
CA GLN A 276 5.48 -25.33 -13.81
C GLN A 276 4.93 -23.90 -13.84
N ARG A 277 4.05 -23.55 -14.79
CA ARG A 277 3.39 -22.23 -14.79
C ARG A 277 2.49 -22.02 -13.58
N GLU A 278 1.75 -23.05 -13.17
CA GLU A 278 0.89 -22.95 -11.99
C GLU A 278 1.72 -22.79 -10.72
N ILE A 279 2.81 -23.54 -10.56
CA ILE A 279 3.76 -23.36 -9.45
C ILE A 279 4.32 -21.93 -9.48
N ALA A 280 4.76 -21.44 -10.65
CA ALA A 280 5.30 -20.09 -10.78
C ALA A 280 4.28 -19.04 -10.32
N ARG A 281 3.02 -19.17 -10.74
CA ARG A 281 1.92 -18.27 -10.34
C ARG A 281 1.64 -18.31 -8.84
N GLN A 282 1.56 -19.50 -8.25
CA GLN A 282 1.25 -19.68 -6.83
C GLN A 282 2.37 -19.13 -5.95
N GLU A 283 3.63 -19.46 -6.27
CA GLU A 283 4.78 -18.96 -5.53
C GLU A 283 4.94 -17.44 -5.68
N GLN A 284 4.71 -16.88 -6.88
CA GLN A 284 4.69 -15.44 -7.08
C GLN A 284 3.63 -14.77 -6.19
N ALA A 285 2.40 -15.30 -6.16
CA ALA A 285 1.31 -14.76 -5.36
C ALA A 285 1.60 -14.83 -3.85
N ARG A 286 2.29 -15.88 -3.37
CA ARG A 286 2.72 -16.01 -1.96
C ARG A 286 3.78 -14.98 -1.58
N GLY A 287 4.79 -14.78 -2.43
CA GLY A 287 5.79 -13.74 -2.18
C GLY A 287 5.17 -12.34 -2.19
N ASP A 288 4.28 -12.10 -3.16
CA ASP A 288 3.59 -10.82 -3.32
C ASP A 288 2.64 -10.51 -2.15
N SER A 289 1.92 -11.51 -1.60
CA SER A 289 1.02 -11.27 -0.46
C SER A 289 1.76 -10.86 0.81
N LEU A 290 2.95 -11.42 1.04
CA LEU A 290 3.82 -11.05 2.17
C LEU A 290 4.38 -9.63 1.98
N TYR A 291 4.89 -9.34 0.78
CA TYR A 291 5.55 -8.08 0.50
C TYR A 291 4.58 -6.90 0.39
N TRP A 292 3.44 -7.04 -0.30
CA TRP A 292 2.54 -5.90 -0.49
C TRP A 292 1.75 -5.53 0.76
N TYR A 293 1.59 -6.47 1.70
CA TYR A 293 0.83 -6.25 2.92
C TYR A 293 1.39 -5.11 3.80
N ILE A 294 2.72 -4.99 3.90
CA ILE A 294 3.36 -3.97 4.76
C ILE A 294 3.12 -2.54 4.28
N TYR A 295 2.69 -2.36 3.03
CA TYR A 295 2.38 -1.05 2.46
C TYR A 295 0.96 -0.60 2.77
N ASN A 296 0.17 -1.38 3.52
CA ASN A 296 -1.07 -0.89 4.10
C ASN A 296 -0.78 0.00 5.31
N LEU A 297 -0.98 1.32 5.14
CA LEU A 297 -0.71 2.32 6.16
C LEU A 297 -1.96 2.64 7.01
N ASP A 298 -3.07 1.91 6.86
CA ASP A 298 -4.24 2.06 7.72
C ASP A 298 -4.06 1.29 9.05
N GLN A 299 -2.95 1.57 9.74
CA GLN A 299 -2.65 0.98 11.04
C GLN A 299 -3.62 1.54 12.08
N LYS A 300 -4.32 0.67 12.82
CA LYS A 300 -5.27 1.08 13.86
C LYS A 300 -4.54 1.35 15.17
N ASN A 301 -5.13 2.24 15.98
CA ASN A 301 -4.62 2.53 17.30
C ASN A 301 -4.77 1.27 18.20
N PRO A 302 -3.67 0.69 18.71
CA PRO A 302 -3.74 -0.51 19.55
C PRO A 302 -4.40 -0.24 20.91
N ASN A 303 -4.46 1.03 21.33
CA ASN A 303 -5.04 1.47 22.59
C ASN A 303 -6.48 1.96 22.44
N ALA A 304 -7.02 2.01 21.22
CA ALA A 304 -8.43 2.33 21.03
C ALA A 304 -9.27 1.29 21.78
N GLN A 305 -10.17 1.77 22.64
CA GLN A 305 -11.26 0.95 23.14
C GLN A 305 -12.09 0.57 21.92
N ASN A 306 -11.82 -0.57 21.31
CA ASN A 306 -12.52 -1.02 20.11
C ASN A 306 -14.03 -0.92 20.35
N ASP A 307 -14.72 -0.14 19.50
CA ASP A 307 -16.10 -0.45 19.15
C ASP A 307 -16.08 -1.92 18.67
N PHE A 308 -16.71 -2.79 19.44
CA PHE A 308 -16.72 -4.26 19.25
C PHE A 308 -17.32 -4.71 17.90
N GLU A 309 -17.70 -3.79 17.02
CA GLU A 309 -18.52 -4.06 15.85
C GLU A 309 -17.74 -4.73 14.69
N HIS A 310 -16.40 -4.72 14.68
CA HIS A 310 -15.61 -5.17 13.51
C HIS A 310 -14.38 -6.05 13.79
N LEU A 311 -14.28 -6.70 14.96
CA LEU A 311 -13.24 -7.73 15.15
C LEU A 311 -13.59 -8.98 14.31
N PRO A 312 -12.61 -9.59 13.60
CA PRO A 312 -12.80 -10.92 13.01
C PRO A 312 -13.30 -11.90 14.07
N PRO A 313 -14.25 -12.82 13.75
CA PRO A 313 -14.85 -13.71 14.74
C PRO A 313 -13.82 -14.45 15.61
N GLU A 314 -12.68 -14.82 15.03
CA GLU A 314 -11.60 -15.55 15.72
C GLU A 314 -10.92 -14.69 16.80
N GLN A 315 -10.74 -13.39 16.54
CA GLN A 315 -10.18 -12.46 17.51
C GLN A 315 -11.19 -12.07 18.59
N LEU A 316 -12.48 -11.98 18.22
CA LEU A 316 -13.57 -11.72 19.17
C LEU A 316 -13.65 -12.84 20.21
N VAL A 317 -13.56 -14.09 19.78
CA VAL A 317 -13.56 -15.27 20.67
C VAL A 317 -12.32 -15.29 21.57
N ALA A 318 -11.13 -15.01 21.03
CA ALA A 318 -9.90 -14.95 21.83
C ALA A 318 -9.93 -13.83 22.89
N ASP A 319 -10.49 -12.67 22.54
CA ASP A 319 -10.63 -11.53 23.45
C ASP A 319 -11.66 -11.80 24.56
N ILE A 320 -12.83 -12.38 24.20
CA ILE A 320 -13.84 -12.85 25.17
C ILE A 320 -13.20 -13.82 26.17
N TRP A 321 -12.41 -14.78 25.69
CA TRP A 321 -11.74 -15.74 26.55
C TRP A 321 -10.73 -15.09 27.50
N SER A 322 -9.95 -14.12 27.02
CA SER A 322 -8.99 -13.39 27.87
C SER A 322 -9.70 -12.58 28.96
N LYS A 323 -10.83 -11.95 28.62
CA LYS A 323 -11.65 -11.18 29.55
C LYS A 323 -12.32 -12.08 30.58
N GLU A 324 -12.82 -13.25 30.19
CA GLU A 324 -13.35 -14.25 31.12
C GLU A 324 -12.27 -14.73 32.11
N GLN A 325 -11.05 -15.01 31.65
CA GLN A 325 -9.94 -15.38 32.54
C GLN A 325 -9.61 -14.26 33.52
N ARG A 326 -9.60 -13.00 33.07
CA ARG A 326 -9.34 -11.85 33.94
C ARG A 326 -10.46 -11.65 34.98
N ILE A 327 -11.71 -11.84 34.58
CA ILE A 327 -12.86 -11.80 35.49
C ILE A 327 -12.74 -12.92 36.54
N LEU A 328 -12.39 -14.13 36.13
CA LEU A 328 -12.20 -15.27 37.04
C LEU A 328 -11.05 -15.04 38.04
N GLU A 329 -9.93 -14.46 37.60
CA GLU A 329 -8.84 -14.04 38.50
C GLU A 329 -9.34 -13.05 39.55
N ILE A 330 -10.00 -11.97 39.13
CA ILE A 330 -10.50 -10.94 40.03
C ILE A 330 -11.55 -11.51 41.00
N LEU A 331 -12.42 -12.40 40.55
CA LEU A 331 -13.38 -13.09 41.42
C LEU A 331 -12.68 -14.01 42.43
N GLY A 332 -11.57 -14.63 42.05
CA GLY A 332 -10.69 -15.38 42.95
C GLY A 332 -10.08 -14.49 44.02
N GLU A 333 -9.48 -13.37 43.63
CA GLU A 333 -8.91 -12.38 44.56
C GLU A 333 -9.97 -11.85 45.54
N ILE A 334 -11.18 -11.54 45.06
CA ILE A 334 -12.30 -11.11 45.91
C ILE A 334 -12.70 -12.21 46.89
N LYS A 335 -12.77 -13.47 46.44
CA LYS A 335 -13.10 -14.61 47.31
C LYS A 335 -12.06 -14.80 48.41
N ASP A 336 -10.77 -14.69 48.09
CA ASP A 336 -9.69 -14.83 49.06
C ASP A 336 -9.71 -13.70 50.09
N VAL A 337 -9.97 -12.46 49.64
CA VAL A 337 -10.17 -11.30 50.53
C VAL A 337 -11.38 -11.48 51.45
N LEU A 338 -12.48 -12.06 50.95
CA LEU A 338 -13.68 -12.33 51.75
C LEU A 338 -13.46 -13.48 52.75
N GLN A 339 -12.71 -14.53 52.39
CA GLN A 339 -12.37 -15.62 53.31
C GLN A 339 -11.37 -15.20 54.40
N ALA A 340 -10.44 -14.29 54.08
CA ALA A 340 -9.53 -13.69 55.06
C ALA A 340 -10.23 -12.73 56.05
N ARG A 341 -11.48 -12.31 55.76
CA ARG A 341 -12.29 -11.40 56.57
C ARG A 341 -13.36 -12.09 57.42
N VAL A 342 -13.33 -13.41 57.57
CA VAL A 342 -14.16 -14.12 58.56
C VAL A 342 -13.31 -14.46 59.80
N PRO A 343 -13.32 -13.63 60.87
CA PRO A 343 -12.87 -14.09 62.17
C PRO A 343 -13.86 -15.14 62.70
N SER A 344 -13.32 -16.07 63.49
CA SER A 344 -14.02 -17.15 64.19
C SER A 344 -15.20 -16.67 65.04
#